data_AF-A0A968CPC8-F1
#
_entry.id   AF-A0A968CPC8-F1
#
_cell.length_a   1.000
_cell.length_b   1.000
_cell.length_c   1.000
_cell.angle_alpha   90.00
_cell.angle_beta   90.00
_cell.angle_gamma   90.00
#
_symmetry.space_group_name_H-M   'P 1'
#
loop_
_entity.id
_entity.type
_entity.pdbx_description
1 polymer ?
#
loop_
_entity_poly.entity_id
_entity_poly.type
_entity_poly.pdbx_seq_one_letter_code
_entity_poly.pdbx_strand_id
1 'polypeptide(L)' 'ANALHLPDVRWGLQIISERLIDTAKKQNMEVHAWTINKTEDMKRLIDMGVEGIVTDYPDRLLKLLGRL' A
#
# COMPACT_ATOMS: atom_id res chain seq x y z
N ALA A 1 -5.17 2.61 15.91
CA ALA A 1 -5.82 2.99 14.63
C ALA A 1 -6.44 1.73 14.04
N ASN A 2 -7.58 1.87 13.35
CA ASN A 2 -8.15 0.75 12.58
C ASN A 2 -7.53 0.77 11.18
N ALA A 3 -7.15 -0.38 10.64
CA ALA A 3 -6.53 -0.49 9.32
C ALA A 3 -7.27 -1.48 8.42
N LEU A 4 -7.37 -1.15 7.13
CA LEU A 4 -7.84 -2.05 6.09
C LEU A 4 -6.64 -2.77 5.47
N HIS A 5 -6.56 -4.08 5.68
CA HIS A 5 -5.51 -4.92 5.10
C HIS A 5 -6.01 -5.55 3.80
N LEU A 6 -5.61 -4.98 2.67
CA LEU A 6 -6.13 -5.36 1.36
C LEU A 6 -5.02 -5.83 0.42
N PRO A 7 -5.31 -6.82 -0.44
CA PRO A 7 -4.47 -7.06 -1.60
C PRO A 7 -4.61 -5.91 -2.59
N ASP A 8 -3.53 -5.57 -3.31
CA ASP A 8 -3.57 -4.55 -4.37
C ASP A 8 -4.41 -5.01 -5.58
N VAL A 9 -4.33 -6.30 -5.92
CA VAL A 9 -5.12 -6.95 -6.97
C VAL A 9 -5.71 -8.26 -6.48
N ARG A 10 -6.99 -8.54 -6.77
CA ARG A 10 -7.59 -9.88 -6.63
C ARG A 10 -8.37 -10.26 -7.87
N TRP A 11 -8.15 -11.49 -8.35
CA TRP A 11 -8.82 -12.04 -9.53
C TRP A 11 -8.76 -11.10 -10.76
N GLY A 12 -7.65 -10.37 -10.92
CA GLY A 12 -7.45 -9.40 -12.00
C GLY A 12 -8.10 -8.03 -11.77
N LEU A 13 -8.78 -7.81 -10.65
CA LEU A 13 -9.38 -6.53 -10.29
C LEU A 13 -8.44 -5.72 -9.39
N GLN A 14 -8.23 -4.45 -9.76
CA GLN A 14 -7.53 -3.48 -8.93
C GLN A 14 -8.41 -3.12 -7.72
N ILE A 15 -7.93 -3.42 -6.51
CA ILE A 15 -8.70 -3.23 -5.27
C ILE A 15 -8.33 -1.91 -4.61
N ILE A 16 -7.04 -1.62 -4.49
CA ILE A 16 -6.57 -0.37 -3.90
C ILE A 16 -6.63 0.72 -4.97
N SER A 17 -7.37 1.79 -4.66
CA SER A 17 -7.55 2.97 -5.50
C SER A 17 -7.45 4.23 -4.63
N GLU A 18 -7.13 5.38 -5.23
CA GLU A 18 -7.06 6.67 -4.52
C GLU A 18 -8.38 6.99 -3.80
N ARG A 19 -9.52 6.72 -4.44
CA ARG A 19 -10.84 6.91 -3.83
C ARG A 19 -11.04 6.07 -2.56
N LEU A 20 -10.53 4.84 -2.56
CA LEU A 20 -10.59 3.98 -1.38
C LEU A 20 -9.73 4.56 -0.25
N ILE A 21 -8.51 4.99 -0.56
CA ILE A 21 -7.58 5.61 0.40
C ILE A 21 -8.20 6.87 0.99
N ASP A 22 -8.73 7.77 0.16
CA ASP A 22 -9.39 9.00 0.61
C ASP A 22 -10.58 8.72 1.52
N THR A 23 -11.36 7.68 1.20
CA THR A 23 -12.52 7.29 2.00
C THR A 23 -12.09 6.72 3.35
N ALA A 24 -11.08 5.84 3.37
CA ALA A 24 -10.52 5.29 4.60
C ALA A 24 -9.97 6.41 5.50
N LYS A 25 -9.21 7.34 4.93
CA LYS A 25 -8.67 8.51 5.64
C LYS A 25 -9.76 9.37 6.27
N LYS A 26 -10.87 9.63 5.57
CA LYS A 26 -12.04 10.36 6.12
C LYS A 26 -12.69 9.64 7.30
N GLN A 27 -12.52 8.33 7.41
CA GLN A 27 -12.99 7.50 8.52
C GLN A 27 -11.92 7.29 9.60
N ASN A 28 -10.80 8.01 9.55
CA ASN A 28 -9.63 7.78 10.42
C ASN A 28 -9.13 6.33 10.39
N MET A 29 -9.15 5.71 9.20
CA MET A 29 -8.64 4.37 8.95
C MET A 29 -7.43 4.43 8.01
N GLU A 30 -6.44 3.59 8.28
CA GLU A 30 -5.27 3.40 7.43
C GLU A 30 -5.53 2.33 6.36
N VAL A 31 -4.80 2.39 5.24
CA VAL A 31 -4.81 1.34 4.22
C VAL A 31 -3.45 0.66 4.19
N HIS A 32 -3.43 -0.65 4.38
CA HIS A 32 -2.21 -1.47 4.32
C HIS A 32 -2.32 -2.49 3.17
N ALA A 33 -1.33 -2.50 2.29
CA ALA A 33 -1.27 -3.40 1.14
C ALA A 33 -0.45 -4.67 1.44
N TRP A 34 -0.93 -5.84 1.03
CA TRP A 34 -0.19 -7.12 1.15
C TRP A 34 -0.38 -8.03 -0.07
N THR A 35 0.56 -8.89 -0.47
CA THR A 35 2.02 -8.80 -0.29
C THR A 35 2.60 -8.16 -1.54
N ILE A 36 3.29 -7.03 -1.41
CA ILE A 36 3.76 -6.24 -2.55
C ILE A 36 5.27 -6.43 -2.71
N ASN A 37 5.68 -7.11 -3.78
CA ASN A 37 7.08 -7.53 -3.97
C ASN A 37 7.80 -6.81 -5.13
N LYS A 38 7.06 -6.13 -6.01
CA LYS A 38 7.59 -5.36 -7.13
C LYS A 38 7.80 -3.91 -6.72
N THR A 39 8.96 -3.35 -7.05
CA THR A 39 9.33 -1.97 -6.71
C THR A 39 8.43 -0.94 -7.37
N GLU A 40 7.92 -1.23 -8.56
CA GLU A 40 7.02 -0.35 -9.31
C GLU A 40 5.67 -0.23 -8.60
N ASP A 41 5.15 -1.35 -8.10
CA ASP A 41 3.90 -1.40 -7.34
C ASP A 41 4.06 -0.74 -5.96
N MET A 42 5.20 -0.98 -5.28
CA MET A 42 5.53 -0.28 -4.03
C MET A 42 5.52 1.24 -4.25
N LYS A 43 6.24 1.72 -5.27
CA LYS A 43 6.33 3.15 -5.57
C LYS A 43 4.94 3.73 -5.87
N ARG A 44 4.15 3.07 -6.71
CA ARG A 44 2.78 3.51 -7.02
C ARG A 44 1.93 3.62 -5.76
N LEU A 45 1.95 2.62 -4.88
CA LEU A 45 1.14 2.62 -3.64
C LEU A 45 1.60 3.69 -2.64
N ILE A 46 2.92 3.90 -2.54
CA ILE A 46 3.49 5.01 -1.75
C ILE A 46 3.02 6.36 -2.30
N ASP A 47 3.11 6.56 -3.62
CA ASP A 47 2.69 7.80 -4.28
C ASP A 47 1.18 8.05 -4.10
N MET A 48 0.36 6.99 -4.05
CA MET A 48 -1.08 7.04 -3.77
C MET A 48 -1.40 7.32 -2.28
N GLY A 49 -0.42 7.24 -1.38
CA GLY A 49 -0.60 7.54 0.05
C GLY A 49 -1.00 6.36 0.92
N VAL A 50 -0.76 5.12 0.49
CA VAL A 50 -0.93 3.92 1.33
C VAL A 50 0.00 4.00 2.55
N GLU A 51 -0.53 3.81 3.76
CA GLU A 51 0.24 3.96 4.99
C GLU A 51 1.08 2.74 5.37
N GLY A 52 0.74 1.55 4.84
CA GLY A 52 1.47 0.32 5.14
C GLY A 52 1.68 -0.56 3.91
N ILE A 53 2.89 -1.11 3.76
CA ILE A 53 3.19 -2.14 2.76
C ILE A 53 3.78 -3.36 3.48
N VAL A 54 3.15 -4.52 3.29
CA VAL A 54 3.68 -5.82 3.66
C VAL A 54 4.42 -6.39 2.44
N THR A 55 5.68 -6.76 2.63
CA THR A 55 6.55 -7.26 1.56
C THR A 55 7.51 -8.32 2.08
N ASP A 56 7.90 -9.24 1.20
CA ASP A 56 8.99 -10.19 1.47
C ASP A 56 10.38 -9.54 1.26
N TYR A 57 10.42 -8.32 0.70
CA TYR A 57 11.65 -7.59 0.35
C TYR A 57 11.73 -6.23 1.07
N PRO A 58 11.89 -6.22 2.41
CA PRO A 58 11.92 -4.98 3.18
C PRO A 58 13.08 -4.06 2.80
N ASP A 59 14.20 -4.61 2.35
CA ASP A 59 15.37 -3.86 1.84
C ASP A 59 15.02 -2.95 0.66
N ARG A 60 14.22 -3.45 -0.29
CA ARG A 60 13.76 -2.68 -1.46
C ARG A 60 12.85 -1.54 -1.05
N LEU A 61 11.92 -1.81 -0.13
CA LEU A 61 11.01 -0.81 0.40
C LEU A 61 11.75 0.28 1.17
N LEU A 62 12.70 -0.09 2.04
CA LEU A 62 13.50 0.87 2.79
C LEU A 62 14.35 1.76 1.87
N LYS A 63 14.92 1.20 0.79
CA LYS A 63 15.63 1.97 -0.23
C LYS A 63 14.72 2.98 -0.94
N LEU A 64 13.51 2.58 -1.31
CA LEU A 64 12.52 3.49 -1.92
C LEU A 64 12.10 4.62 -0.98
N LEU A 65 12.03 4.36 0.33
CA LEU A 65 11.72 5.35 1.35
C LEU A 65 12.90 6.25 1.73
N GLY A 66 14.09 6.03 1.16
CA GLY A 66 15.32 6.75 1.53
C GLY A 66 15.78 6.50 2.97
N ARG A 67 15.48 5.30 3.50
CA ARG A 67 15.75 4.90 4.90
C ARG A 67 16.86 3.85 5.02
N LEU A 68 17.51 3.53 3.91
CA LEU A 68 18.63 2.60 3.80
C LEU A 68 19.82 3.37 3.24
#